data_AF-A0A022W0F1-F1
#
_entry.id   AF-A0A022W0F1-F1
#
_cell.length_a   1.000
_cell.length_b   1.000
_cell.length_c   1.000
_cell.angle_alpha   90.00
_cell.angle_beta   90.00
_cell.angle_gamma   90.00
#
_symmetry.space_group_name_H-M   'P 1'
#
loop_
_entity.id
_entity.type
_entity.pdbx_description
1 polymer ?
#
loop_
_entity_poly.entity_id
_entity_poly.type
_entity_poly.pdbx_seq_one_letter_code
_entity_poly.pdbx_strand_id
1 'polypeptide(L)'
;MATGQVSFHNPKLTRKVFVPQRQNPIVNRLNKTRVEKFPDLRAEKEEYLAQCRKEERKAREEKKALEKKERRERDELRWQKEHAYDDLMSPESVQQSNNQDRGEDFLDDFM
;
A
#
# COMPACT_ATOMS: atom_id res chain seq x y z
N MET A 1 37.19 -26.54 -26.40
CA MET A 1 35.74 -26.80 -26.57
C MET A 1 35.32 -26.20 -27.90
N ALA A 2 34.66 -26.99 -28.76
CA ALA A 2 34.20 -26.50 -30.05
C ALA A 2 33.03 -25.53 -29.87
N THR A 3 32.99 -24.45 -30.64
CA THR A 3 31.89 -23.49 -30.65
C THR A 3 30.58 -24.21 -30.99
N GLY A 4 29.58 -24.11 -30.10
CA GLY A 4 28.26 -24.74 -30.27
C GLY A 4 28.01 -26.01 -29.45
N GLN A 5 28.96 -26.46 -28.62
CA GLN A 5 28.73 -27.57 -27.70
C GLN A 5 27.78 -27.14 -26.57
N VAL A 6 26.55 -27.65 -26.59
CA VAL A 6 25.53 -27.43 -25.54
C VAL A 6 25.46 -28.68 -24.66
N SER A 7 25.76 -28.53 -23.36
CA SER A 7 25.67 -29.60 -22.37
C SER A 7 24.58 -29.33 -21.33
N PHE A 8 23.93 -30.38 -20.83
CA PHE A 8 23.00 -30.26 -19.72
C PHE A 8 23.74 -29.90 -18.42
N HIS A 9 23.19 -28.96 -17.65
CA HIS A 9 23.76 -28.57 -16.36
C HIS A 9 23.70 -29.71 -15.32
N ASN A 10 22.59 -30.49 -15.31
CA ASN A 10 22.45 -31.63 -14.41
C ASN A 10 21.87 -32.85 -15.18
N PRO A 11 22.68 -33.91 -15.43
CA PRO A 11 22.23 -35.08 -16.17
C PRO A 11 21.19 -35.92 -15.43
N LYS A 12 21.11 -35.83 -14.09
CA LYS A 12 20.12 -36.59 -13.29
C LYS A 12 18.69 -36.11 -13.49
N LEU A 13 18.50 -34.85 -13.90
CA LEU A 13 17.20 -34.27 -14.20
C LEU A 13 16.76 -34.53 -15.66
N THR A 14 17.59 -35.20 -16.46
CA THR A 14 17.26 -35.47 -17.87
C THR A 14 16.54 -36.81 -18.02
N ARG A 15 15.37 -36.78 -18.67
CA ARG A 15 14.66 -37.99 -19.07
C ARG A 15 15.12 -38.41 -20.46
N LYS A 16 15.70 -39.61 -20.58
CA LYS A 16 16.10 -40.20 -21.87
C LYS A 16 15.04 -41.19 -22.32
N VAL A 17 14.62 -41.11 -23.58
CA VAL A 17 13.66 -42.03 -24.18
C VAL A 17 14.29 -42.58 -25.45
N PHE A 18 14.28 -43.91 -25.59
CA PHE A 18 14.75 -44.58 -26.80
C PHE A 18 13.69 -44.46 -27.89
N VAL A 19 14.06 -43.91 -29.04
CA VAL A 19 13.18 -43.78 -30.20
C VAL A 19 13.69 -44.72 -31.30
N PRO A 20 12.99 -45.83 -31.60
CA PRO A 20 13.48 -46.83 -32.54
C PRO A 20 13.54 -46.32 -33.98
N GLN A 21 12.56 -45.51 -34.41
CA GLN A 21 12.52 -44.91 -35.74
C GLN A 21 11.82 -43.55 -35.71
N ARG A 22 12.29 -42.62 -36.56
CA ARG A 22 11.69 -41.30 -36.71
C ARG A 22 10.49 -41.37 -37.66
N GLN A 23 9.31 -41.04 -37.16
CA GLN A 23 8.10 -40.93 -37.98
C GLN A 23 7.91 -39.51 -38.54
N ASN A 24 8.38 -39.29 -39.76
CA ASN A 24 8.30 -37.99 -40.44
C ASN A 24 6.88 -37.37 -40.54
N PRO A 25 5.81 -38.15 -40.78
CA PRO A 25 4.45 -37.59 -40.84
C PRO A 25 3.99 -36.93 -39.54
N ILE A 26 4.36 -37.51 -38.39
CA ILE A 26 4.03 -36.97 -37.07
C ILE A 26 4.80 -35.67 -36.82
N VAL A 27 6.12 -35.68 -37.09
CA VAL A 27 6.97 -34.50 -36.91
C VAL A 27 6.49 -33.33 -37.78
N ASN A 28 6.12 -33.60 -39.03
CA ASN A 28 5.63 -32.57 -39.94
C ASN A 28 4.28 -32.00 -39.48
N ARG A 29 3.40 -32.81 -38.88
CA ARG A 29 2.13 -32.33 -38.30
C ARG A 29 2.37 -31.45 -37.08
N LEU A 30 3.28 -31.87 -36.18
CA LEU A 30 3.64 -31.11 -34.98
C LEU A 30 4.28 -29.77 -35.32
N ASN A 31 5.18 -29.73 -36.30
CA ASN A 31 5.81 -28.49 -36.74
C ASN A 31 4.80 -27.54 -37.39
N LYS A 32 3.79 -28.06 -38.10
CA LYS A 32 2.70 -27.24 -38.67
C LYS A 32 1.83 -26.58 -37.58
N THR A 33 1.68 -27.22 -36.42
CA THR A 33 0.88 -26.68 -35.30
C THR A 33 1.71 -25.94 -34.26
N ARG A 34 3.04 -25.86 -34.43
CA ARG A 34 3.94 -25.21 -33.48
C ARG A 34 3.75 -23.69 -33.55
N VAL A 35 3.12 -23.13 -32.53
CA VAL A 35 3.01 -21.68 -32.35
C VAL A 35 4.21 -21.22 -31.51
N GLU A 36 5.19 -20.62 -32.16
CA GLU A 36 6.27 -19.93 -31.45
C GLU A 36 5.86 -18.50 -31.18
N LYS A 37 5.62 -18.18 -29.91
CA LYS A 37 5.49 -16.80 -29.47
C LYS A 37 6.89 -16.31 -29.13
N PHE A 38 7.27 -15.17 -29.70
CA PHE A 38 8.48 -14.44 -29.34
C PHE A 38 8.07 -13.16 -28.61
N PRO A 39 7.54 -13.25 -27.38
CA PRO A 39 7.30 -12.06 -26.59
C PRO A 39 8.63 -11.38 -26.29
N ASP A 40 8.64 -10.04 -26.32
CA ASP A 40 9.79 -9.28 -25.86
C ASP A 40 9.88 -9.37 -24.34
N LEU A 41 10.71 -10.30 -23.87
CA LEU A 41 10.94 -10.55 -22.45
C LEU A 41 11.46 -9.31 -21.70
N ARG A 42 12.07 -8.34 -22.40
CA ARG A 42 12.49 -7.09 -21.77
C ARG A 42 11.29 -6.19 -21.45
N ALA A 43 10.36 -6.06 -22.40
CA ALA A 43 9.16 -5.26 -22.22
C ALA A 43 8.28 -5.82 -21.08
N GLU A 44 8.03 -7.13 -21.08
CA GLU A 44 7.24 -7.77 -20.01
C GLU A 44 7.88 -7.60 -18.63
N LYS A 45 9.21 -7.73 -18.56
CA LYS A 45 9.95 -7.50 -17.31
C LYS A 45 9.84 -6.05 -16.85
N GLU A 46 9.93 -5.09 -17.75
CA GLU A 46 9.83 -3.67 -17.43
C GLU A 46 8.42 -3.30 -16.95
N GLU A 47 7.38 -3.81 -17.61
CA GLU A 47 5.99 -3.64 -17.19
C GLU A 47 5.76 -4.20 -15.78
N TYR A 48 6.24 -5.41 -15.52
CA TYR A 48 6.16 -6.02 -14.18
C TYR A 48 6.86 -5.17 -13.12
N LEU A 49 8.09 -4.71 -13.39
CA LEU A 49 8.82 -3.84 -12.46
C LEU A 49 8.16 -2.47 -12.29
N ALA A 50 7.51 -1.93 -13.31
CA ALA A 50 6.74 -0.70 -13.22
C ALA A 50 5.51 -0.88 -12.31
N GLN A 51 4.81 -2.01 -12.41
CA GLN A 51 3.69 -2.35 -11.53
C GLN A 51 4.14 -2.46 -10.07
N CYS A 52 5.20 -3.22 -9.78
CA CYS A 52 5.73 -3.34 -8.42
C CYS A 52 6.11 -1.98 -7.82
N ARG A 53 6.77 -1.10 -8.59
CA ARG A 53 7.12 0.26 -8.13
C ARG A 53 5.89 1.12 -7.82
N LYS A 54 4.82 0.98 -8.62
CA LYS A 54 3.56 1.70 -8.40
C LYS A 54 2.86 1.24 -7.11
N GLU A 55 2.86 -0.07 -6.86
CA GLU A 55 2.31 -0.65 -5.64
C GLU A 55 3.09 -0.22 -4.40
N GLU A 56 4.42 -0.24 -4.46
CA GLU A 56 5.28 0.21 -3.37
C GLU A 56 5.06 1.70 -3.05
N ARG A 57 4.96 2.55 -4.08
CA ARG A 57 4.67 3.97 -3.90
C ARG A 57 3.30 4.18 -3.23
N LYS A 58 2.28 3.46 -3.68
CA LYS A 58 0.93 3.54 -3.10
C LYS A 58 0.93 3.14 -1.63
N ALA A 59 1.58 2.02 -1.29
CA ALA A 59 1.71 1.57 0.10
C ALA A 59 2.46 2.59 0.97
N ARG A 60 3.50 3.25 0.44
CA ARG A 60 4.23 4.30 1.15
C ARG A 60 3.37 5.55 1.39
N GLU A 61 2.58 5.96 0.40
CA GLU A 61 1.66 7.09 0.53
C GLU A 61 0.56 6.81 1.55
N GLU A 62 -0.02 5.60 1.55
CA GLU A 62 -1.02 5.16 2.52
C GLU A 62 -0.46 5.18 3.95
N LYS A 63 0.74 4.65 4.17
CA LYS A 63 1.43 4.71 5.47
C LYS A 63 1.64 6.15 5.93
N LYS A 64 2.16 7.01 5.05
CA LYS A 64 2.39 8.43 5.36
C LYS A 64 1.08 9.17 5.66
N ALA A 65 0.00 8.83 4.97
CA ALA A 65 -1.32 9.41 5.22
C ALA A 65 -1.89 8.99 6.59
N LEU A 66 -1.73 7.71 6.96
CA LEU A 66 -2.11 7.18 8.28
C LEU A 66 -1.34 7.87 9.40
N GLU A 67 0.00 7.93 9.31
CA GLU A 67 0.86 8.60 10.29
C GLU A 67 0.52 10.09 10.44
N LYS A 68 0.15 10.76 9.32
CA LYS A 68 -0.27 12.17 9.35
C LYS A 68 -1.61 12.35 10.07
N LYS A 69 -2.56 11.42 9.89
CA LYS A 69 -3.85 11.45 10.61
C LYS A 69 -3.64 11.23 12.11
N GLU A 70 -2.89 10.20 12.47
CA GLU A 70 -2.58 9.91 13.88
C GLU A 70 -1.87 11.08 14.56
N ARG A 71 -0.93 11.74 13.87
CA ARG A 71 -0.27 12.94 14.38
C ARG A 71 -1.27 14.07 14.63
N ARG A 72 -2.18 14.33 13.70
CA ARG A 72 -3.21 15.37 13.87
C ARG A 72 -4.13 15.06 15.04
N GLU A 73 -4.63 13.84 15.14
CA GLU A 73 -5.49 13.42 16.27
C GLU A 73 -4.77 13.59 17.61
N ARG A 74 -3.48 13.25 17.67
CA ARG A 74 -2.66 13.44 18.87
C ARG A 74 -2.39 14.92 19.19
N ASP A 75 -2.19 15.74 18.17
CA ASP A 75 -2.01 17.19 18.31
C ASP A 75 -3.32 17.86 18.76
N GLU A 76 -4.46 17.47 18.19
CA GLU A 76 -5.80 17.91 18.59
C GLU A 76 -6.13 17.53 20.02
N LEU A 77 -5.84 16.28 20.43
CA LEU A 77 -6.04 15.83 21.81
C LEU A 77 -5.13 16.59 22.80
N ARG A 78 -3.89 16.90 22.40
CA ARG A 78 -2.99 17.74 23.22
C ARG A 78 -3.53 19.15 23.35
N TRP A 79 -3.94 19.77 22.24
CA TRP A 79 -4.52 21.10 22.22
C TRP A 79 -5.77 21.18 23.10
N GLN A 80 -6.68 20.19 22.98
CA GLN A 80 -7.86 20.10 23.83
C GLN A 80 -7.50 20.00 25.32
N LYS A 81 -6.48 19.22 25.69
CA LYS A 81 -6.03 19.11 27.09
C LYS A 81 -5.39 20.38 27.61
N GLU A 82 -4.59 21.05 26.79
CA GLU A 82 -3.91 22.30 27.14
C GLU A 82 -4.91 23.45 27.29
N HIS A 83 -5.88 23.55 26.38
CA HIS A 83 -6.88 24.64 26.35
C HIS A 83 -8.17 24.28 27.14
N ALA A 84 -8.22 23.12 27.80
CA ALA A 84 -9.40 22.66 28.56
C ALA A 84 -9.80 23.62 29.69
N TYR A 85 -8.86 24.43 30.18
CA TYR A 85 -9.07 25.34 31.31
C TYR A 85 -8.92 26.82 30.93
N ASP A 86 -8.66 27.13 29.65
CA ASP A 86 -8.48 28.51 29.20
C ASP A 86 -9.77 29.33 29.40
N ASP A 87 -10.93 28.71 29.20
CA ASP A 87 -12.23 29.36 29.36
C ASP A 87 -12.76 29.33 30.82
N LEU A 88 -12.14 28.51 31.69
CA LEU A 88 -12.57 28.40 33.09
C LEU A 88 -12.19 29.64 33.92
N MET A 89 -11.10 30.32 33.55
CA MET A 89 -10.63 31.55 34.20
C MET A 89 -10.91 32.82 33.38
N SER A 90 -11.75 32.73 32.35
CA SER A 90 -12.15 33.91 31.59
C SER A 90 -12.94 34.87 32.50
N PRO A 91 -12.74 36.20 32.37
CA PRO A 91 -13.39 37.18 33.25
C PRO A 91 -14.92 37.09 33.17
N GLU A 92 -15.46 36.65 32.03
CA GLU A 92 -16.88 36.38 31.83
C GLU A 92 -17.36 35.16 32.65
N SER A 93 -16.65 34.03 32.61
CA SER A 93 -16.95 32.84 33.43
C SER A 93 -16.85 33.11 34.94
N VAL A 94 -15.88 33.92 35.35
CA VAL A 94 -15.71 34.34 36.75
C VAL A 94 -16.83 35.30 37.18
N GLN A 95 -17.26 36.23 36.32
CA GLN A 95 -18.40 37.12 36.60
C GLN A 95 -19.73 36.35 36.67
N GLN A 96 -19.95 35.37 35.79
CA GLN A 96 -21.16 34.55 35.81
C GLN A 96 -21.25 33.68 37.08
N SER A 97 -20.14 33.20 37.62
CA SER A 97 -20.12 32.43 38.88
C SER A 97 -20.12 33.31 40.14
N ASN A 98 -19.91 34.61 40.01
CA ASN A 98 -19.96 35.58 41.11
C ASN A 98 -21.41 36.03 41.37
N ASN A 99 -21.81 36.05 42.65
CA ASN A 99 -23.14 36.49 43.09
C ASN A 99 -23.13 37.93 43.65
N GLN A 100 -21.98 38.62 43.61
CA GLN A 100 -21.82 39.95 44.21
C GLN A 100 -22.33 41.10 43.31
N ASP A 101 -22.34 40.92 41.99
CA ASP A 101 -22.70 41.97 41.02
C ASP A 101 -24.09 41.75 40.38
N ARG A 102 -24.94 40.91 40.98
CA ARG A 102 -26.28 40.60 40.45
C ARG A 102 -27.33 41.59 40.96
N GLY A 103 -28.16 42.12 40.06
CA GLY A 103 -29.22 43.07 40.39
C GLY A 103 -30.36 42.48 41.22
N GLU A 104 -31.16 43.32 41.86
CA GLU A 104 -32.26 42.91 42.76
C GLU A 104 -33.30 42.01 42.06
N ASP A 105 -33.44 42.10 40.74
CA ASP A 105 -34.34 41.29 39.91
C ASP A 105 -33.86 39.83 39.73
N PHE A 106 -32.65 39.46 40.19
CA PHE A 106 -32.10 38.12 39.99
C PHE A 106 -32.88 37.01 40.73
N LEU A 107 -33.63 37.36 41.78
CA LEU A 107 -34.41 36.42 42.59
C LEU A 107 -35.90 36.34 42.20
N ASP A 108 -36.36 37.18 41.27
CA ASP A 108 -37.78 37.23 40.84
C ASP A 108 -38.22 35.97 40.08
N ASP A 109 -37.30 35.28 39.41
CA ASP A 109 -37.58 34.06 38.63
C ASP A 109 -37.63 32.78 39.50
N PHE A 110 -37.44 32.90 40.83
CA PHE A 110 -37.46 31.81 41.80
C PHE A 110 -38.65 31.88 42.79
N MET A 111 -39.57 32.83 42.62
CA MET A 111 -40.84 32.93 43.38
C MET A 111 -42.07 32.54 42.55
#